data_AF-A0A2R4FNQ1-F1
#
_entry.id   AF-A0A2R4FNQ1-F1
#
_cell.length_a   1.000
_cell.length_b   1.000
_cell.length_c   1.000
_cell.angle_alpha   90.00
_cell.angle_beta   90.00
_cell.angle_gamma   90.00
#
_symmetry.space_group_name_H-M   'P 1'
#
loop_
_entity.id
_entity.type
_entity.pdbx_description
1 polymer ?
#
loop_
_entity_poly.entity_id
_entity_poly.type
_entity_poly.pdbx_seq_one_letter_code
_entity_poly.pdbx_strand_id
1 'polypeptide(L)'
;MPISISNYRDLFADIRRRPGMWLIRADFASVVSFVDGCNEGNARALLTGFQPWLVTRAGCLDNHLWWSIVAHLTEPVGAKNVRDLGPELDARAVETLFDLLDEFLELRDEHDGLRRVYAVHEEWRRLRGQNGCGATSAPGCPTVAWPRAASRSGRGSGLPQRPERGA
;
A
#
# COMPACT_ATOMS: atom_id res chain seq x y z
N MET A 1 19.03 -13.93 -11.89
CA MET A 1 18.74 -13.93 -10.44
C MET A 1 17.26 -13.66 -10.27
N PRO A 2 16.48 -14.51 -9.57
CA PRO A 2 15.09 -14.19 -9.28
C PRO A 2 15.07 -12.99 -8.31
N ILE A 3 14.37 -11.92 -8.69
CA ILE A 3 14.18 -10.77 -7.81
C ILE A 3 13.07 -11.15 -6.82
N SER A 4 13.38 -11.15 -5.52
CA SER A 4 12.40 -11.46 -4.46
C SER A 4 11.59 -10.23 -4.06
N ILE A 5 10.47 -10.44 -3.37
CA ILE A 5 9.64 -9.35 -2.83
C ILE A 5 10.42 -8.49 -1.84
N SER A 6 11.26 -9.12 -0.99
CA SER A 6 12.12 -8.43 -0.04
C SER A 6 13.07 -7.44 -0.75
N ASN A 7 13.61 -7.80 -1.92
CA ASN A 7 14.45 -6.89 -2.71
C ASN A 7 13.70 -5.63 -3.18
N TYR A 8 12.40 -5.73 -3.48
CA TYR A 8 11.59 -4.57 -3.88
C TYR A 8 11.21 -3.68 -2.69
N ARG A 9 10.97 -4.25 -1.51
CA ARG A 9 10.75 -3.47 -0.29
C ARG A 9 11.97 -2.61 0.03
N ASP A 10 13.17 -3.21 -0.04
CA ASP A 10 14.43 -2.49 0.18
C ASP A 10 14.65 -1.41 -0.88
N LEU A 11 14.38 -1.71 -2.16
CA LEU A 11 14.45 -0.73 -3.24
C LEU A 11 13.53 0.47 -3.00
N PHE A 12 12.27 0.23 -2.66
CA PHE A 12 11.30 1.32 -2.41
C PHE A 12 11.65 2.13 -1.16
N ALA A 13 12.16 1.49 -0.11
CA ALA A 13 12.68 2.20 1.06
C ALA A 13 13.88 3.09 0.70
N ASP A 14 14.76 2.62 -0.18
CA ASP A 14 15.91 3.39 -0.65
C ASP A 14 15.53 4.58 -1.55
N ILE A 15 14.50 4.41 -2.38
CA ILE A 15 13.94 5.51 -3.20
C ILE A 15 13.30 6.55 -2.29
N ARG A 16 12.48 6.14 -1.31
CA ARG A 16 11.88 7.05 -0.32
C ARG A 16 12.95 7.90 0.38
N ARG A 17 14.08 7.27 0.75
CA ARG A 17 15.18 7.94 1.45
C ARG A 17 15.99 8.87 0.54
N ARG A 18 16.15 8.53 -0.74
CA ARG A 18 17.05 9.21 -1.68
C ARG A 18 16.42 9.36 -3.08
N PRO A 19 15.29 10.06 -3.23
CA PRO A 19 14.52 10.02 -4.47
C PRO A 19 15.30 10.57 -5.67
N GLY A 20 16.14 11.59 -5.47
CA GLY A 20 16.96 12.18 -6.54
C GLY A 20 18.05 11.27 -7.12
N MET A 21 18.35 10.12 -6.49
CA MET A 21 19.26 9.12 -7.05
C MET A 21 18.56 8.23 -8.10
N TRP A 22 17.24 8.14 -8.04
CA TRP A 22 16.44 7.17 -8.82
C TRP A 22 15.46 7.84 -9.77
N LEU A 23 14.97 9.03 -9.41
CA LEU A 23 13.90 9.73 -10.09
C LEU A 23 14.38 11.10 -10.59
N ILE A 24 13.96 11.45 -11.81
CA ILE A 24 14.18 12.80 -12.37
C ILE A 24 13.39 13.84 -11.57
N ARG A 25 12.19 13.46 -11.10
CA ARG A 25 11.32 14.27 -10.24
C ARG A 25 10.78 13.39 -9.11
N ALA A 26 10.73 13.93 -7.90
CA ALA A 26 10.24 13.22 -6.72
C ALA A 26 8.74 13.43 -6.49
N ASP A 27 7.97 13.63 -7.56
CA ASP A 27 6.52 13.82 -7.47
C ASP A 27 5.76 12.50 -7.60
N PHE A 28 4.49 12.51 -7.18
CA PHE A 28 3.66 11.31 -7.13
C PHE A 28 3.54 10.61 -8.49
N ALA A 29 3.37 11.38 -9.58
CA ALA A 29 3.28 10.81 -10.92
C ALA A 29 4.56 10.08 -11.35
N SER A 30 5.73 10.62 -11.00
CA SER A 30 7.03 10.02 -11.29
C SER A 30 7.27 8.76 -10.46
N VAL A 31 6.90 8.77 -9.18
CA VAL A 31 6.98 7.58 -8.31
C VAL A 31 6.03 6.49 -8.80
N VAL A 32 4.80 6.83 -9.16
CA VAL A 32 3.82 5.89 -9.73
C VAL A 32 4.38 5.23 -10.99
N SER A 33 4.94 6.03 -11.90
CA SER A 33 5.51 5.54 -13.15
C SER A 33 6.71 4.62 -12.91
N PHE A 34 7.55 4.92 -11.92
CA PHE A 34 8.66 4.06 -11.52
C PHE A 34 8.17 2.70 -11.00
N VAL A 35 7.21 2.73 -10.07
CA VAL A 35 6.62 1.51 -9.46
C VAL A 35 5.91 0.66 -10.52
N ASP A 36 5.18 1.29 -11.44
CA ASP A 36 4.53 0.59 -12.56
C ASP A 36 5.56 -0.04 -13.51
N GLY A 37 6.65 0.67 -13.82
CA GLY A 37 7.78 0.14 -14.57
C GLY A 37 8.44 -1.08 -13.91
N CYS A 38 8.62 -1.04 -12.58
CA CYS A 38 9.05 -2.23 -11.83
C CYS A 38 8.03 -3.36 -11.99
N ASN A 39 6.73 -3.08 -11.85
CA ASN A 39 5.69 -4.10 -11.99
C ASN A 39 5.72 -4.76 -13.38
N GLU A 40 5.78 -3.97 -14.45
CA GLU A 40 5.91 -4.48 -15.83
C GLU A 40 7.18 -5.31 -16.01
N GLY A 41 8.31 -4.86 -15.46
CA GLY A 41 9.57 -5.61 -15.45
C GLY A 41 9.50 -6.97 -14.73
N ASN A 42 8.47 -7.21 -13.93
CA ASN A 42 8.19 -8.49 -13.26
C ASN A 42 6.98 -9.22 -13.87
N ALA A 43 6.69 -8.99 -15.15
CA ALA A 43 5.51 -9.57 -15.82
C ALA A 43 4.20 -9.31 -15.05
N ARG A 44 4.09 -8.09 -14.47
CA ARG A 44 2.98 -7.63 -13.62
C ARG A 44 2.78 -8.41 -12.33
N ALA A 45 3.72 -9.29 -11.98
CA ALA A 45 3.60 -10.10 -10.79
C ALA A 45 3.74 -9.26 -9.53
N LEU A 46 4.56 -8.21 -9.49
CA LEU A 46 4.90 -7.44 -8.27
C LEU A 46 3.69 -6.81 -7.57
N LEU A 47 2.70 -6.33 -8.32
CA LEU A 47 1.49 -5.69 -7.79
C LEU A 47 0.24 -6.57 -7.87
N THR A 48 0.38 -7.87 -8.21
CA THR A 48 -0.74 -8.82 -8.15
C THR A 48 -1.41 -8.80 -6.77
N GLY A 49 -2.70 -8.43 -6.73
CA GLY A 49 -3.48 -8.31 -5.49
C GLY A 49 -3.47 -6.90 -4.86
N PHE A 50 -2.61 -5.99 -5.30
CA PHE A 50 -2.48 -4.66 -4.68
C PHE A 50 -3.76 -3.83 -4.81
N GLN A 51 -4.35 -3.77 -6.01
CA GLN A 51 -5.61 -3.04 -6.21
C GLN A 51 -6.78 -3.62 -5.39
N PRO A 52 -7.06 -4.95 -5.41
CA PRO A 52 -8.02 -5.57 -4.49
C PRO A 52 -7.80 -5.18 -3.03
N TRP A 53 -6.55 -5.21 -2.57
CA TRP A 53 -6.19 -4.81 -1.21
C TRP A 53 -6.51 -3.33 -0.94
N LEU A 54 -6.15 -2.41 -1.83
CA LEU A 54 -6.47 -0.98 -1.71
C LEU A 54 -7.98 -0.71 -1.71
N VAL A 55 -8.75 -1.37 -2.57
CA VAL A 55 -10.21 -1.24 -2.64
C VAL A 55 -10.85 -1.60 -1.31
N THR A 56 -10.41 -2.69 -0.66
CA THR A 56 -10.96 -3.09 0.64
C THR A 56 -10.66 -2.07 1.73
N ARG A 57 -9.55 -1.32 1.64
CA ARG A 57 -9.21 -0.23 2.58
C ARG A 57 -10.02 1.03 2.32
N ALA A 58 -10.15 1.42 1.06
CA ALA A 58 -10.92 2.58 0.67
C ALA A 58 -12.43 2.38 0.88
N GLY A 59 -12.90 1.13 0.80
CA GLY A 59 -14.33 0.79 0.82
C GLY A 59 -15.03 1.14 -0.50
N CYS A 60 -14.32 1.62 -1.51
CA CYS A 60 -14.90 2.04 -2.78
C CYS A 60 -13.85 1.92 -3.90
N LEU A 61 -14.13 2.50 -5.07
CA LEU A 61 -13.18 2.66 -6.17
C LEU A 61 -12.75 1.35 -6.87
N ASP A 62 -13.62 0.32 -6.90
CA ASP A 62 -13.28 -0.96 -7.54
C ASP A 62 -13.14 -0.90 -9.07
N ASN A 63 -13.57 0.21 -9.67
CA ASN A 63 -13.37 0.55 -11.08
C ASN A 63 -12.19 1.53 -11.33
N HIS A 64 -11.44 1.93 -10.29
CA HIS A 64 -10.31 2.85 -10.44
C HIS A 64 -8.97 2.10 -10.48
N LEU A 65 -7.98 2.72 -11.10
CA LEU A 65 -6.60 2.26 -11.08
C LEU A 65 -5.99 2.45 -9.69
N TRP A 66 -5.07 1.57 -9.30
CA TRP A 66 -4.47 1.55 -7.95
C TRP A 66 -3.93 2.91 -7.50
N TRP A 67 -3.26 3.66 -8.38
CA TRP A 67 -2.69 4.97 -8.04
C TRP A 67 -3.76 6.03 -7.74
N SER A 68 -4.95 5.92 -8.34
CA SER A 68 -6.08 6.81 -8.03
C SER A 68 -6.67 6.47 -6.66
N ILE A 69 -6.66 5.20 -6.27
CA ILE A 69 -7.09 4.77 -4.94
C ILE A 69 -6.11 5.27 -3.87
N VAL A 70 -4.79 5.25 -4.14
CA VAL A 70 -3.78 5.82 -3.25
C VAL A 70 -4.01 7.33 -3.04
N ALA A 71 -4.27 8.09 -4.12
CA ALA A 71 -4.55 9.53 -4.01
C ALA A 71 -5.84 9.80 -3.19
N HIS A 72 -6.85 8.93 -3.29
CA HIS A 72 -8.05 9.00 -2.47
C HIS A 72 -7.78 8.67 -1.00
N LEU A 73 -7.01 7.63 -0.72
CA LEU A 73 -6.62 7.27 0.65
C LEU A 73 -5.76 8.35 1.31
N THR A 74 -4.99 9.11 0.52
CA THR A 74 -4.18 10.24 1.02
C THR A 74 -5.06 11.39 1.52
N GLU A 75 -6.16 11.68 0.83
CA GLU A 75 -7.16 12.64 1.31
C GLU A 75 -8.52 12.35 0.62
N PRO A 76 -9.52 11.85 1.35
CA PRO A 76 -10.76 11.34 0.74
C PRO A 76 -11.68 12.40 0.12
N VAL A 77 -11.49 13.68 0.46
CA VAL A 77 -12.38 14.78 0.06
C VAL A 77 -11.81 15.51 -1.16
N GLY A 78 -12.68 15.78 -2.14
CA GLY A 78 -12.36 16.56 -3.34
C GLY A 78 -12.07 15.70 -4.58
N ALA A 79 -12.44 16.20 -5.76
CA ALA A 79 -12.06 15.59 -7.03
C ALA A 79 -10.55 15.80 -7.24
N LYS A 80 -9.81 14.70 -7.45
CA LYS A 80 -8.36 14.76 -7.63
C LYS A 80 -8.00 14.27 -9.01
N ASN A 81 -7.56 15.20 -9.84
CA ASN A 81 -6.72 14.82 -10.96
C ASN A 81 -5.32 14.59 -10.40
N VAL A 82 -4.81 13.37 -10.54
CA VAL A 82 -3.46 12.99 -10.08
C VAL A 82 -2.37 13.79 -10.79
N ARG A 83 -2.68 14.43 -11.94
CA ARG A 83 -1.78 15.34 -12.65
C ARG A 83 -1.71 16.75 -12.07
N ASP A 84 -2.66 17.13 -11.22
CA ASP A 84 -2.83 18.50 -10.72
C ASP A 84 -2.78 18.58 -9.18
N LEU A 85 -2.05 17.64 -8.54
CA LEU A 85 -1.86 17.68 -7.09
C LEU A 85 -1.02 18.90 -6.70
N GLY A 86 -1.50 19.68 -5.74
CA GLY A 86 -0.70 20.74 -5.13
C GLY A 86 0.53 20.15 -4.42
N PRO A 87 1.64 20.90 -4.27
CA PRO A 87 2.92 20.36 -3.78
C PRO A 87 2.84 19.61 -2.45
N GLU A 88 2.04 20.11 -1.51
CA GLU A 88 1.86 19.45 -0.21
C GLU A 88 1.09 18.13 -0.31
N LEU A 89 0.03 18.10 -1.14
CA LEU A 89 -0.76 16.89 -1.34
C LEU A 89 0.02 15.86 -2.14
N ASP A 90 0.82 16.30 -3.12
CA ASP A 90 1.71 15.44 -3.88
C ASP A 90 2.72 14.74 -2.96
N ALA A 91 3.41 15.50 -2.10
CA ALA A 91 4.34 14.94 -1.11
C ALA A 91 3.65 13.95 -0.15
N ARG A 92 2.45 14.27 0.35
CA ARG A 92 1.67 13.33 1.18
C ARG A 92 1.28 12.06 0.41
N ALA A 93 0.96 12.17 -0.88
CA ALA A 93 0.59 11.02 -1.71
C ALA A 93 1.78 10.11 -1.97
N VAL A 94 2.98 10.67 -2.15
CA VAL A 94 4.24 9.92 -2.24
C VAL A 94 4.49 9.12 -0.97
N GLU A 95 4.41 9.78 0.20
CA GLU A 95 4.61 9.08 1.49
C GLU A 95 3.56 7.99 1.71
N THR A 96 2.29 8.29 1.42
CA THR A 96 1.19 7.32 1.50
C THR A 96 1.44 6.13 0.58
N LEU A 97 1.93 6.33 -0.64
CA LEU A 97 2.27 5.25 -1.56
C LEU A 97 3.35 4.34 -0.98
N PHE A 98 4.43 4.89 -0.43
CA PHE A 98 5.51 4.08 0.12
C PHE A 98 5.07 3.29 1.36
N ASP A 99 4.25 3.88 2.23
CA ASP A 99 3.68 3.17 3.38
C ASP A 99 2.78 2.00 2.91
N LEU A 100 1.92 2.25 1.92
CA LEU A 100 1.03 1.23 1.35
C LEU A 100 1.80 0.10 0.66
N LEU A 101 2.86 0.42 -0.10
CA LEU A 101 3.69 -0.58 -0.76
C LEU A 101 4.45 -1.43 0.26
N ASP A 102 5.02 -0.81 1.30
CA ASP A 102 5.73 -1.55 2.34
C ASP A 102 4.79 -2.53 3.08
N GLU A 103 3.61 -2.05 3.51
CA GLU A 103 2.60 -2.87 4.18
C GLU A 103 2.12 -4.02 3.27
N PHE A 104 1.79 -3.72 2.02
CA PHE A 104 1.27 -4.71 1.08
C PHE A 104 2.32 -5.77 0.73
N LEU A 105 3.55 -5.35 0.40
CA LEU A 105 4.60 -6.29 0.03
C LEU A 105 5.00 -7.16 1.22
N GLU A 106 4.95 -6.63 2.44
CA GLU A 106 5.17 -7.42 3.64
C GLU A 106 4.09 -8.49 3.84
N LEU A 107 2.80 -8.12 3.74
CA LEU A 107 1.69 -9.06 3.80
C LEU A 107 1.82 -10.13 2.71
N ARG A 108 2.17 -9.73 1.50
CA ARG A 108 2.27 -10.61 0.33
C ARG A 108 3.41 -11.63 0.45
N ASP A 109 4.50 -11.27 1.12
CA ASP A 109 5.65 -12.16 1.35
C ASP A 109 5.30 -13.30 2.33
N GLU A 110 4.20 -13.17 3.09
CA GLU A 110 3.67 -14.27 3.89
C GLU A 110 3.15 -15.42 2.99
N HIS A 111 3.32 -16.66 3.46
CA HIS A 111 2.98 -17.87 2.69
C HIS A 111 1.54 -17.89 2.12
N ASP A 112 0.58 -17.30 2.83
CA ASP A 112 -0.83 -17.21 2.42
C ASP A 112 -1.29 -15.77 2.14
N GLY A 113 -0.37 -14.80 2.07
CA GLY A 113 -0.67 -13.37 1.98
C GLY A 113 -1.59 -13.02 0.82
N LEU A 114 -1.22 -13.47 -0.39
CA LEU A 114 -2.01 -13.20 -1.59
C LEU A 114 -3.39 -13.89 -1.55
N ARG A 115 -3.46 -15.12 -0.99
CA ARG A 115 -4.73 -15.84 -0.80
C ARG A 115 -5.65 -15.07 0.15
N ARG A 116 -5.12 -14.51 1.24
CA ARG A 116 -5.87 -13.68 2.19
C ARG A 116 -6.39 -12.40 1.54
N VAL A 117 -5.56 -11.73 0.73
CA VAL A 117 -5.98 -10.55 -0.04
C VAL A 117 -7.22 -10.84 -0.89
N TYR A 118 -7.20 -11.93 -1.66
CA TYR A 118 -8.33 -12.29 -2.51
C TYR A 118 -9.56 -12.72 -1.71
N ALA A 119 -9.40 -13.55 -0.68
CA ALA A 119 -10.53 -13.99 0.15
C ALA A 119 -11.26 -12.80 0.81
N VAL A 120 -10.51 -11.84 1.35
CA VAL A 120 -11.09 -10.62 1.95
C VAL A 120 -11.75 -9.75 0.88
N HIS A 121 -11.15 -9.64 -0.30
CA HIS A 121 -11.75 -8.86 -1.39
C HIS A 121 -13.07 -9.48 -1.88
N GLU A 122 -13.15 -10.80 -2.02
CA GLU A 122 -14.37 -11.51 -2.38
C GLU A 122 -15.49 -11.26 -1.35
N GLU A 123 -15.16 -11.37 -0.06
CA GLU A 123 -16.10 -11.09 1.01
C GLU A 123 -16.55 -9.62 1.01
N TRP A 124 -15.62 -8.70 0.79
CA TRP A 124 -15.93 -7.28 0.62
C TRP A 124 -16.89 -7.05 -0.55
N ARG A 125 -16.70 -7.70 -1.70
CA ARG A 125 -17.62 -7.57 -2.85
C ARG A 125 -19.01 -8.10 -2.53
N ARG A 126 -19.09 -9.22 -1.79
CA ARG A 126 -20.36 -9.79 -1.32
C ARG A 126 -21.12 -8.80 -0.43
N LEU A 127 -20.44 -8.26 0.58
CA LEU A 127 -21.01 -7.27 1.51
C LEU A 127 -21.41 -5.98 0.81
N ARG A 128 -20.59 -5.48 -0.12
CA ARG A 128 -20.91 -4.31 -0.95
C ARG A 128 -22.20 -4.49 -1.72
N GLY A 129 -22.39 -5.65 -2.35
CA GLY A 129 -23.60 -5.99 -3.10
C GLY A 129 -24.84 -6.03 -2.20
N GLN A 130 -24.72 -6.53 -0.98
CA GLN A 130 -25.80 -6.58 0.00
C GLN A 130 -26.18 -5.19 0.54
N ASN A 131 -25.18 -4.33 0.76
CA ASN A 131 -25.37 -3.01 1.35
C ASN A 131 -25.79 -1.93 0.32
N GLY A 132 -26.00 -2.29 -0.96
CA GLY A 132 -26.40 -1.33 -2.00
C GLY A 132 -25.35 -0.23 -2.28
N CYS A 133 -24.08 -0.52 -2.00
CA CYS A 133 -22.99 0.44 -2.01
C CYS A 133 -22.50 0.76 -3.44
N GLY A 134 -23.28 1.56 -4.17
CA GLY A 134 -23.02 1.90 -5.58
C GLY A 134 -22.11 3.11 -5.82
N ALA A 135 -22.08 4.08 -4.90
CA ALA A 135 -21.32 5.32 -5.09
C ALA A 135 -19.93 5.27 -4.45
N THR A 136 -18.97 5.94 -5.09
CA THR A 136 -17.56 6.09 -4.71
C THR A 136 -17.32 6.69 -3.30
N SER A 137 -18.37 7.06 -2.57
CA SER A 137 -18.31 7.72 -1.27
C SER A 137 -19.56 7.47 -0.39
N ALA A 138 -20.35 6.43 -0.66
CA ALA A 138 -21.56 6.17 0.13
C ALA A 138 -21.20 5.76 1.57
N PRO A 139 -21.73 6.44 2.61
CA PRO A 139 -21.59 6.01 4.00
C PRO A 139 -22.31 4.66 4.15
N GLY A 140 -21.55 3.57 4.31
CA GLY A 140 -22.09 2.21 4.38
C GLY A 140 -21.25 1.14 3.67
N CYS A 141 -20.28 1.57 2.84
CA CYS A 141 -19.34 0.63 2.27
C CYS A 141 -18.48 -0.04 3.34
N PRO A 142 -18.31 -1.38 3.31
CA PRO A 142 -17.41 -2.05 4.23
C PRO A 142 -15.97 -1.60 3.96
N THR A 143 -15.23 -1.28 5.03
CA THR A 143 -13.78 -1.03 4.98
C THR A 143 -13.08 -2.09 5.80
N VAL A 144 -11.90 -2.52 5.34
CA VAL A 144 -11.09 -3.52 6.04
C VAL A 144 -9.86 -2.86 6.64
N ALA A 145 -9.74 -2.97 7.96
CA ALA A 145 -8.50 -2.70 8.66
C ALA A 145 -7.61 -3.94 8.56
N TRP A 146 -6.55 -3.86 7.75
CA TRP A 146 -5.59 -4.96 7.61
C TRP A 146 -4.71 -5.04 8.87
N PRO A 147 -4.59 -6.21 9.51
CA PRO A 147 -3.65 -6.38 10.60
C PRO A 147 -2.22 -6.19 10.08
N ARG A 148 -1.33 -5.65 10.92
CA ARG A 148 0.09 -5.61 10.60
C ARG A 148 0.57 -7.04 10.33
N ALA A 149 1.45 -7.19 9.34
CA ALA A 149 2.05 -8.46 9.01
C ALA A 149 2.69 -9.13 10.24
N ALA A 150 2.66 -10.46 10.28
CA ALA A 150 3.15 -11.25 11.40
C ALA A 150 4.66 -11.01 11.68
N SER A 151 5.43 -10.70 10.63
CA SER A 151 6.86 -10.31 10.67
C SER A 151 7.17 -9.11 11.56
N ARG A 152 6.18 -8.27 11.87
CA ARG A 152 6.30 -7.10 12.76
C ARG A 152 5.75 -7.35 14.16
N SER A 153 4.85 -8.32 14.30
CA SER A 153 4.17 -8.61 15.58
C SER A 153 5.06 -9.37 16.58
N GLY A 154 6.15 -9.98 16.12
CA GLY A 154 7.11 -10.72 16.97
C GLY A 154 8.28 -9.91 17.56
N ARG A 155 8.40 -8.60 17.26
CA ARG A 155 9.56 -7.77 17.64
C ARG A 155 9.36 -6.95 18.92
N GLY A 156 8.48 -7.40 19.80
CA GLY A 156 8.15 -6.71 21.05
C GLY A 156 7.95 -7.67 22.20
N SER A 157 9.02 -8.36 22.64
CA SER A 157 9.16 -8.92 24.00
C SER A 157 10.53 -9.55 24.17
N GLY A 158 11.36 -8.97 25.04
CA GLY A 158 12.48 -9.68 25.66
C GLY A 158 13.88 -9.13 25.41
N LEU A 159 14.24 -8.04 26.09
CA LEU A 159 15.60 -7.93 26.66
C LEU A 159 15.46 -7.79 28.18
N PRO A 160 16.00 -8.72 28.99
CA PRO A 160 16.04 -8.54 30.43
C PRO A 160 17.05 -7.43 30.76
N GLN A 161 16.61 -6.44 31.54
CA GLN A 161 17.50 -5.44 32.11
C GLN A 161 18.51 -6.11 33.04
N ARG A 162 19.78 -5.84 32.77
CA ARG A 162 20.92 -6.31 33.56
C ARG A 162 20.96 -5.50 34.87
N PRO A 163 21.05 -6.12 36.06
CA PRO A 163 21.14 -5.34 37.29
C PRO A 163 22.50 -4.64 37.39
N GLU A 164 22.45 -3.36 37.76
CA GLU A 164 23.62 -2.52 38.00
C GLU A 164 24.42 -3.06 39.19
N ARG A 165 25.75 -3.04 39.05
CA ARG A 165 26.67 -3.42 40.12
C ARG A 165 26.73 -2.28 41.13
N GLY A 166 26.28 -2.55 42.35
CA GLY A 166 26.59 -1.74 43.52
C GLY A 166 28.05 -1.94 43.94
N ALA A 167 28.68 -0.84 44.36
CA ALA A 167 30.02 -0.75 44.93
C ALA A 167 30.14 -1.48 46.26
#